data_AF-A0A432XZJ1-F1
#
_entry.id   AF-A0A432XZJ1-F1
#
_cell.length_a   1.000
_cell.length_b   1.000
_cell.length_c   1.000
_cell.angle_alpha   90.00
_cell.angle_beta   90.00
_cell.angle_gamma   90.00
#
_symmetry.space_group_name_H-M   'P 1'
#
loop_
_entity.id
_entity.type
_entity.pdbx_description
1 polymer ?
#
loop_
_entity_poly.entity_id
_entity_poly.type
_entity_poly.pdbx_seq_one_letter_code
_entity_poly.pdbx_strand_id
1 'polypeptide(L)'
;MRKKLSNAASVAAVLLSMCGLIQTAKSAQISQNLPSLTLASWYSSDKTANYQPGYAIATGAACEADDLPVQLWLPEGQAEPVLQTLAQWPEHPLAEFSNCFSVRWYHDLKDLNCGATRGRGSQQCDLALLPRELHQRQLVFVADEPLIASASTWQMVLPISAGIDVLAHEIGHWLGFADEYAMSANLARDYCEGDYHHLSVNVVTTSNDQLSSDGLKALWQRLPWHEAVDDWRQLGQPDGNGKWRLGSDETVTVGLFPSNTCAAVTGVYSWKPVARMTAMEYHDVNVWPPIYLEMLRRLK
;
A
#
# COMPACT_ATOMS: atom_id res chain seq x y z
N MET A 1 -38.27 -16.98 -58.06
CA MET A 1 -39.59 -16.35 -57.79
C MET A 1 -39.42 -15.48 -56.55
N ARG A 2 -39.01 -14.20 -56.65
CA ARG A 2 -39.82 -12.97 -56.76
C ARG A 2 -41.04 -12.88 -55.81
N LYS A 3 -41.00 -11.82 -54.98
CA LYS A 3 -42.09 -11.01 -54.39
C LYS A 3 -42.83 -11.63 -53.17
N LYS A 4 -43.20 -10.90 -52.10
CA LYS A 4 -43.07 -9.49 -51.67
C LYS A 4 -43.83 -9.29 -50.32
N LEU A 5 -43.56 -8.17 -49.64
CA LEU A 5 -44.43 -7.35 -48.73
C LEU A 5 -44.61 -7.88 -47.28
N SER A 6 -44.07 -7.21 -46.25
CA SER A 6 -44.43 -5.91 -45.63
C SER A 6 -45.72 -5.94 -44.82
N ASN A 7 -45.64 -5.60 -43.52
CA ASN A 7 -46.41 -4.49 -42.96
C ASN A 7 -45.91 -4.09 -41.57
N ALA A 8 -45.74 -2.79 -41.42
CA ALA A 8 -45.53 -2.08 -40.17
C ALA A 8 -46.87 -1.51 -39.67
N ALA A 9 -46.84 -1.08 -38.40
CA ALA A 9 -47.68 -0.06 -37.75
C ALA A 9 -48.92 -0.52 -36.96
N SER A 10 -48.75 -0.40 -35.64
CA SER A 10 -49.59 0.35 -34.68
C SER A 10 -51.05 0.00 -34.47
N VAL A 11 -51.38 -0.41 -33.24
CA VAL A 11 -52.45 0.20 -32.43
C VAL A 11 -52.03 0.24 -30.96
N ALA A 12 -52.22 1.40 -30.35
CA ALA A 12 -51.90 1.74 -28.98
C ALA A 12 -52.99 1.33 -27.96
N ALA A 13 -52.59 1.36 -26.69
CA ALA A 13 -53.40 1.60 -25.50
C ALA A 13 -54.33 0.48 -24.98
N VAL A 14 -53.88 -0.18 -23.90
CA VAL A 14 -54.73 -0.44 -22.73
C VAL A 14 -53.97 0.00 -21.48
N LEU A 15 -54.61 0.88 -20.73
CA LEU A 15 -54.18 1.56 -19.51
C LEU A 15 -54.64 0.78 -18.27
N LEU A 16 -53.89 0.98 -17.18
CA LEU A 16 -54.21 0.76 -15.75
C LEU A 16 -54.35 -0.69 -15.26
N SER A 17 -53.41 -1.09 -14.41
CA SER A 17 -53.62 -1.22 -12.96
C SER A 17 -52.68 -2.29 -12.40
N MET A 18 -51.60 -1.87 -11.73
CA MET A 18 -51.16 -2.43 -10.45
C MET A 18 -50.11 -1.48 -9.88
N CYS A 19 -50.63 -0.63 -8.99
CA CYS A 19 -49.88 0.18 -8.05
C CYS A 19 -49.33 -0.76 -6.97
N GLY A 20 -48.06 -0.60 -6.59
CA GLY A 20 -47.53 -1.10 -5.32
C GLY A 20 -46.42 -2.15 -5.44
N LEU A 21 -45.17 -1.66 -5.49
CA LEU A 21 -44.00 -2.11 -4.72
C LEU A 21 -42.73 -1.61 -5.42
N ILE A 22 -42.52 -0.29 -5.42
CA ILE A 22 -41.18 0.28 -5.58
C ILE A 22 -40.58 0.25 -4.18
N GLN A 23 -39.78 -0.77 -3.89
CA GLN A 23 -38.85 -0.68 -2.76
C GLN A 23 -37.82 0.39 -3.11
N THR A 24 -38.01 1.57 -2.54
CA THR A 24 -36.97 2.59 -2.43
C THR A 24 -35.83 2.01 -1.60
N ALA A 25 -34.74 1.60 -2.23
CA ALA A 25 -33.47 1.48 -1.55
C ALA A 25 -33.11 2.90 -1.07
N LYS A 26 -33.27 3.14 0.24
CA LYS A 26 -32.73 4.33 0.88
C LYS A 26 -31.21 4.27 0.69
N SER A 27 -30.67 5.08 -0.21
CA SER A 27 -29.29 5.52 -0.11
C SER A 27 -29.12 6.10 1.30
N ALA A 28 -28.38 5.39 2.13
CA ALA A 28 -27.80 5.99 3.32
C ALA A 28 -26.83 7.07 2.82
N GLN A 29 -27.26 8.33 2.84
CA GLN A 29 -26.34 9.45 2.82
C GLN A 29 -25.50 9.35 4.10
N ILE A 30 -24.36 8.69 4.01
CA ILE A 30 -23.27 8.90 4.95
C ILE A 30 -22.75 10.29 4.61
N SER A 31 -23.22 11.27 5.36
CA SER A 31 -22.64 12.61 5.41
C SER A 31 -21.22 12.47 5.91
N GLN A 32 -20.25 12.35 5.00
CA GLN A 32 -18.83 12.48 5.30
C GLN A 32 -18.57 13.94 5.69
N ASN A 33 -18.79 14.26 6.97
CA ASN A 33 -18.15 15.41 7.60
C ASN A 33 -16.69 15.03 7.88
N LEU A 34 -15.90 14.84 6.82
CA LEU A 34 -14.44 14.84 6.94
C LEU A 34 -14.04 16.31 7.11
N PRO A 35 -13.39 16.71 8.22
CA PRO A 35 -12.88 18.06 8.35
C PRO A 35 -11.89 18.30 7.22
N SER A 36 -12.12 19.33 6.41
CA SER A 36 -11.19 19.76 5.37
C SER A 36 -9.86 20.09 6.04
N LEU A 37 -8.86 19.23 5.85
CA LEU A 37 -7.50 19.44 6.35
C LEU A 37 -6.88 20.57 5.51
N THR A 38 -6.86 21.77 6.07
CA THR A 38 -6.21 22.93 5.44
C THR A 38 -4.77 23.02 5.94
N LEU A 39 -3.85 23.57 5.13
CA LEU A 39 -2.47 23.89 5.57
C LEU A 39 -2.43 24.61 6.94
N ALA A 40 -3.47 25.38 7.27
CA ALA A 40 -3.61 26.07 8.55
C ALA A 40 -3.77 25.14 9.77
N SER A 41 -4.30 23.91 9.62
CA SER A 41 -4.38 22.95 10.74
C SER A 41 -3.03 22.35 11.12
N TRP A 42 -2.03 22.46 10.24
CA TRP A 42 -0.66 22.03 10.50
C TRP A 42 0.21 23.12 11.14
N TYR A 43 -0.13 24.39 10.87
CA TYR A 43 0.56 25.57 11.37
C TYR A 43 -0.16 26.17 12.59
N SER A 44 -0.12 25.51 13.75
CA SER A 44 -0.39 26.20 15.02
C SER A 44 0.89 26.86 15.51
N SER A 45 1.09 28.13 15.14
CA SER A 45 2.22 28.94 15.61
C SER A 45 1.91 29.62 16.95
N ASP A 46 2.46 29.13 18.05
CA ASP A 46 2.63 29.93 19.25
C ASP A 46 4.12 30.29 19.40
N LYS A 47 4.50 31.44 18.82
CA LYS A 47 5.90 31.87 18.65
C LYS A 47 6.47 32.67 19.84
N THR A 48 5.85 32.66 21.01
CA THR A 48 6.23 33.57 22.12
C THR A 48 6.34 32.96 23.52
N ALA A 49 6.61 31.66 23.67
CA ALA A 49 6.89 31.08 24.98
C ALA A 49 8.21 30.30 25.00
N ASN A 50 9.00 30.53 26.05
CA ASN A 50 10.27 29.86 26.35
C ASN A 50 10.23 28.36 25.98
N TYR A 51 11.23 27.95 25.19
CA TYR A 51 11.42 26.62 24.63
C TYR A 51 11.29 25.51 25.68
N GLN A 52 10.12 24.89 25.68
CA GLN A 52 9.89 23.50 26.06
C GLN A 52 9.67 22.74 24.74
N PRO A 53 10.06 21.47 24.59
CA PRO A 53 9.73 20.67 23.42
C PRO A 53 8.20 20.53 23.32
N GLY A 54 7.60 21.51 22.67
CA GLY A 54 6.16 21.71 22.54
C GLY A 54 5.65 20.84 21.41
N TYR A 55 4.79 19.89 21.77
CA TYR A 55 4.05 19.05 20.85
C TYR A 55 3.04 19.94 20.12
N ALA A 56 3.39 20.46 18.94
CA ALA A 56 2.36 20.90 18.01
C ALA A 56 1.76 19.66 17.35
N ILE A 57 0.75 19.06 17.99
CA ILE A 57 -0.05 18.01 17.36
C ILE A 57 -0.91 18.71 16.31
N ALA A 58 -0.41 18.82 15.09
CA ALA A 58 -1.27 18.93 13.94
C ALA A 58 -2.03 17.61 13.84
N THR A 59 -3.25 17.56 14.34
CA THR A 59 -4.14 16.40 14.18
C THR A 59 -4.62 16.39 12.74
N GLY A 60 -3.77 15.94 11.83
CA GLY A 60 -4.20 15.42 10.53
C GLY A 60 -4.87 14.08 10.77
N ALA A 61 -6.19 14.04 10.61
CA ALA A 61 -7.08 12.89 10.78
C ALA A 61 -7.18 12.29 12.20
N ALA A 62 -8.40 11.86 12.56
CA ALA A 62 -8.74 11.38 13.89
C ALA A 62 -7.96 10.10 14.21
N CYS A 63 -7.02 10.18 15.15
CA CYS A 63 -6.49 9.00 15.82
C CYS A 63 -7.63 8.36 16.64
N GLU A 64 -7.82 7.05 16.50
CA GLU A 64 -8.66 6.33 17.45
C GLU A 64 -8.01 6.37 18.85
N ALA A 65 -8.80 6.20 19.91
CA ALA A 65 -8.35 6.43 21.29
C ALA A 65 -7.12 5.60 21.71
N ASP A 66 -6.89 4.46 21.04
CA ASP A 66 -5.81 3.51 21.32
C ASP A 66 -4.69 3.53 20.25
N ASP A 67 -4.79 4.37 19.21
CA ASP A 67 -3.78 4.46 18.16
C ASP A 67 -2.53 5.19 18.67
N LEU A 68 -1.36 4.56 18.53
CA LEU A 68 -0.08 5.25 18.67
C LEU A 68 0.20 6.02 17.36
N PRO A 69 0.27 7.36 17.37
CA PRO A 69 0.50 8.12 16.15
C PRO A 69 1.87 7.81 15.57
N VAL A 70 1.93 7.75 14.23
CA VAL A 70 3.18 7.81 13.51
C VAL A 70 3.77 9.21 13.71
N GLN A 71 5.00 9.29 14.18
CA GLN A 71 5.68 10.56 14.37
C GLN A 71 6.33 11.03 13.08
N LEU A 72 5.96 12.21 12.62
CA LEU A 72 6.50 12.90 11.46
C LEU A 72 7.58 13.88 11.91
N TRP A 73 8.85 13.61 11.59
CA TRP A 73 9.96 14.50 11.90
C TRP A 73 10.26 15.41 10.71
N LEU A 74 10.02 16.71 10.88
CA LEU A 74 10.09 17.71 9.82
C LEU A 74 11.18 18.76 10.12
N PRO A 75 11.91 19.23 9.09
CA PRO A 75 12.89 20.30 9.26
C PRO A 75 12.17 21.64 9.48
N GLU A 76 12.56 22.37 10.52
CA GLU A 76 12.02 23.70 10.75
C GLU A 76 12.40 24.64 9.59
N GLY A 77 11.41 25.33 9.04
CA GLY A 77 11.59 26.29 7.94
C GLY A 77 11.70 25.68 6.54
N GLN A 78 11.72 24.35 6.39
CA GLN A 78 11.80 23.67 5.08
C GLN A 78 10.71 22.59 4.87
N ALA A 79 9.75 22.47 5.79
CA ALA A 79 8.73 21.43 5.74
C ALA A 79 7.59 21.66 4.72
N GLU A 80 7.52 22.83 4.07
CA GLU A 80 6.41 23.18 3.19
C GLU A 80 6.14 22.13 2.09
N PRO A 81 7.14 21.59 1.35
CA PRO A 81 6.90 20.55 0.37
C PRO A 81 6.30 19.28 0.98
N VAL A 82 6.76 18.90 2.18
CA VAL A 82 6.26 17.74 2.91
C VAL A 82 4.82 17.94 3.34
N LEU A 83 4.48 19.12 3.86
CA LEU A 83 3.11 19.46 4.25
C LEU A 83 2.15 19.44 3.05
N GLN A 84 2.62 19.86 1.87
CA GLN A 84 1.84 19.77 0.63
C GLN A 84 1.62 18.32 0.19
N THR A 85 2.62 17.44 0.35
CA THR A 85 2.44 15.98 0.13
C THR A 85 1.45 15.40 1.14
N LEU A 86 1.60 15.69 2.43
CA LEU A 86 0.73 15.19 3.49
C LEU A 86 -0.71 15.68 3.36
N ALA A 87 -0.93 16.88 2.81
CA ALA A 87 -2.28 17.38 2.53
C ALA A 87 -3.04 16.53 1.50
N GLN A 88 -2.34 15.78 0.64
CA GLN A 88 -2.93 14.86 -0.34
C GLN A 88 -3.21 13.47 0.25
N TRP A 89 -2.54 13.13 1.36
CA TRP A 89 -2.64 11.80 1.96
C TRP A 89 -4.06 11.35 2.30
N PRO A 90 -4.97 12.18 2.85
CA PRO A 90 -6.33 11.73 3.20
C PRO A 90 -7.13 11.14 2.03
N GLU A 91 -6.82 11.55 0.80
CA GLU A 91 -7.47 11.04 -0.42
C GLU A 91 -6.79 9.77 -0.98
N HIS A 92 -5.61 9.41 -0.44
CA HIS A 92 -4.86 8.25 -0.88
C HIS A 92 -5.53 6.95 -0.36
N PRO A 93 -5.63 5.87 -1.16
CA PRO A 93 -6.30 4.64 -0.74
C PRO A 93 -5.73 3.99 0.54
N LEU A 94 -4.44 4.19 0.81
CA LEU A 94 -3.80 3.66 2.02
C LEU A 94 -4.08 4.46 3.29
N ALA A 95 -4.68 5.65 3.19
CA ALA A 95 -5.02 6.44 4.38
C ALA A 95 -6.04 5.73 5.27
N GLU A 96 -6.85 4.81 4.74
CA GLU A 96 -7.72 3.93 5.54
C GLU A 96 -6.93 3.09 6.58
N PHE A 97 -5.65 2.80 6.29
CA PHE A 97 -4.81 1.91 7.10
C PHE A 97 -3.72 2.64 7.90
N SER A 98 -3.38 3.87 7.53
CA SER A 98 -2.42 4.70 8.26
C SER A 98 -2.78 6.17 8.08
N ASN A 99 -3.42 6.78 9.09
CA ASN A 99 -3.80 8.21 9.03
C ASN A 99 -3.51 8.97 10.33
N CYS A 100 -3.10 8.28 11.40
CA CYS A 100 -2.85 8.90 12.69
C CYS A 100 -1.40 9.38 12.74
N PHE A 101 -1.21 10.69 12.56
CA PHE A 101 0.11 11.33 12.55
C PHE A 101 0.27 12.35 13.68
N SER A 102 1.50 12.50 14.15
CA SER A 102 1.89 13.57 15.07
C SER A 102 3.19 14.22 14.60
N VAL A 103 3.34 15.53 14.70
CA VAL A 103 4.50 16.24 14.16
C VAL A 103 5.57 16.50 15.22
N ARG A 104 6.82 16.32 14.82
CA ARG A 104 8.05 16.68 15.50
C ARG A 104 8.87 17.58 14.59
N TRP A 105 9.54 18.55 15.20
CA TRP A 105 10.38 19.49 14.48
C TRP A 105 11.84 19.30 14.89
N TYR A 106 12.75 19.40 13.93
CA TYR A 106 14.19 19.45 14.18
C TYR A 106 14.79 20.68 13.49
N HIS A 107 15.89 21.20 14.02
CA HIS A 107 16.51 22.42 13.53
C HIS A 107 17.62 22.15 12.51
N ASP A 108 18.58 21.27 12.83
CA ASP A 108 19.67 20.87 11.93
C ASP A 108 19.67 19.35 11.72
N LEU A 109 19.93 18.88 10.50
CA LEU A 109 20.04 17.46 10.19
C LEU A 109 21.14 16.77 11.00
N LYS A 110 22.20 17.51 11.37
CA LYS A 110 23.28 17.01 12.23
C LYS A 110 22.79 16.59 13.61
N ASP A 111 21.70 17.17 14.10
CA ASP A 111 21.11 16.80 15.39
C ASP A 111 20.49 15.40 15.36
N LEU A 112 20.12 14.93 14.16
CA LEU A 112 19.50 13.62 13.95
C LEU A 112 20.53 12.52 13.65
N ASN A 113 21.81 12.85 13.46
CA ASN A 113 22.90 11.90 13.17
C ASN A 113 22.51 10.80 12.15
N CYS A 114 21.83 11.17 11.06
CA CYS A 114 21.35 10.22 10.08
C CYS A 114 22.53 9.52 9.36
N GLY A 115 22.54 8.20 9.36
CA GLY A 115 23.63 7.40 8.80
C GLY A 115 23.15 6.15 8.08
N ALA A 116 23.93 5.70 7.10
CA ALA A 116 23.70 4.43 6.43
C ALA A 116 24.00 3.27 7.39
N THR A 117 23.00 2.44 7.67
CA THR A 117 23.19 1.18 8.39
C THR A 117 23.78 0.11 7.47
N ARG A 118 24.45 -0.91 8.06
CA ARG A 118 25.09 -1.99 7.29
C ARG A 118 23.99 -2.85 6.64
N GLY A 119 23.99 -2.90 5.32
CA GLY A 119 22.96 -3.58 4.54
C GLY A 119 22.02 -2.56 3.88
N ARG A 120 22.17 -2.43 2.55
CA ARG A 120 21.41 -1.54 1.65
C ARG A 120 21.43 -0.04 1.93
N GLY A 121 22.33 0.49 2.76
CA GLY A 121 22.32 1.93 3.02
C GLY A 121 20.97 2.41 3.54
N SER A 122 20.23 1.52 4.23
CA SER A 122 19.03 1.88 4.98
C SER A 122 19.46 2.97 5.95
N GLN A 123 18.88 4.15 5.80
CA GLN A 123 19.25 5.27 6.62
C GLN A 123 18.50 5.16 7.94
N GLN A 124 19.22 5.37 9.02
CA GLN A 124 18.63 5.50 10.34
C GLN A 124 19.12 6.81 10.94
N CYS A 125 18.19 7.57 11.48
CA CYS A 125 18.42 8.77 12.25
C CYS A 125 18.27 8.46 13.73
N ASP A 126 19.19 8.99 14.53
CA ASP A 126 19.14 8.99 15.98
C ASP A 126 18.17 10.07 16.44
N LEU A 127 16.94 9.66 16.73
CA LEU A 127 15.87 10.55 17.16
C LEU A 127 15.89 10.68 18.69
N ALA A 128 15.66 11.91 19.19
CA ALA A 128 15.51 12.18 20.62
C ALA A 128 14.14 11.72 21.15
N LEU A 129 13.91 10.40 21.13
CA LEU A 129 12.66 9.77 21.54
C LEU A 129 12.52 9.68 23.06
N LEU A 130 11.31 9.91 23.57
CA LEU A 130 10.99 9.55 24.94
C LEU A 130 10.84 8.02 25.08
N PRO A 131 11.01 7.43 26.28
CA PRO A 131 10.89 5.98 26.47
C PRO A 131 9.57 5.38 25.95
N ARG A 132 8.46 6.12 26.04
CA ARG A 132 7.14 5.70 25.53
C ARG A 132 7.04 5.71 23.99
N GLU A 133 8.02 6.27 23.30
CA GLU A 133 8.03 6.51 21.86
C GLU A 133 8.95 5.53 21.12
N LEU A 134 9.74 4.73 21.85
CA LEU A 134 10.67 3.74 21.29
C LEU A 134 9.99 2.66 20.42
N HIS A 135 8.68 2.49 20.56
CA HIS A 135 7.86 1.56 19.78
C HIS A 135 6.85 2.25 18.87
N GLN A 136 6.94 3.58 18.74
CA GLN A 136 6.13 4.34 17.78
C GLN A 136 6.86 4.37 16.45
N ARG A 137 6.11 4.24 15.36
CA ARG A 137 6.65 4.38 14.00
C ARG A 137 7.05 5.83 13.75
N GLN A 138 8.15 6.03 13.04
CA GLN A 138 8.80 7.31 12.82
C GLN A 138 8.99 7.52 11.32
N LEU A 139 8.52 8.63 10.78
CA LEU A 139 8.77 9.05 9.41
C LEU A 139 9.57 10.34 9.43
N VAL A 140 10.83 10.27 9.00
CA VAL A 140 11.78 11.37 9.07
C VAL A 140 11.97 11.97 7.70
N PHE A 141 11.59 13.23 7.54
CA PHE A 141 11.82 13.98 6.31
C PHE A 141 13.10 14.78 6.40
N VAL A 142 13.99 14.61 5.44
CA VAL A 142 15.36 15.15 5.45
C VAL A 142 15.59 16.10 4.28
N ALA A 143 16.12 17.28 4.55
CA ALA A 143 16.24 18.36 3.56
C ALA A 143 17.45 18.22 2.61
N ASP A 144 18.51 17.55 3.07
CA ASP A 144 19.77 17.45 2.34
C ASP A 144 19.82 16.19 1.47
N GLU A 145 20.14 16.36 0.18
CA GLU A 145 20.40 15.30 -0.79
C GLU A 145 21.91 14.95 -0.83
N PRO A 146 22.34 13.75 -1.28
CA PRO A 146 21.54 12.67 -1.89
C PRO A 146 21.13 11.61 -0.88
N LEU A 147 19.84 11.51 -0.57
CA LEU A 147 19.33 10.47 0.33
C LEU A 147 18.34 9.57 -0.44
N ILE A 148 18.60 8.27 -0.41
CA ILE A 148 17.69 7.28 -0.98
C ILE A 148 16.64 6.98 0.10
N ALA A 149 15.37 7.03 -0.27
CA ALA A 149 14.28 6.61 0.59
C ALA A 149 14.57 5.23 1.20
N SER A 150 14.36 5.10 2.50
CA SER A 150 14.59 3.83 3.19
C SER A 150 13.54 3.57 4.26
N ALA A 151 13.03 2.35 4.28
CA ALA A 151 12.13 1.85 5.32
C ALA A 151 12.79 0.76 6.17
N SER A 152 12.53 0.85 7.47
CA SER A 152 12.71 -0.21 8.45
C SER A 152 11.38 -0.46 9.18
N THR A 153 11.36 -1.44 10.09
CA THR A 153 10.16 -1.77 10.90
C THR A 153 9.59 -0.57 11.64
N TRP A 154 10.45 0.32 12.14
CA TRP A 154 10.04 1.42 13.03
C TRP A 154 10.37 2.81 12.50
N GLN A 155 11.28 2.93 11.53
CA GLN A 155 11.68 4.23 10.98
C GLN A 155 11.75 4.19 9.46
N MET A 156 11.19 5.22 8.84
CA MET A 156 11.36 5.57 7.44
C MET A 156 12.08 6.90 7.35
N VAL A 157 12.99 7.03 6.38
CA VAL A 157 13.69 8.28 6.08
C VAL A 157 13.41 8.63 4.62
N LEU A 158 12.87 9.82 4.38
CA LEU A 158 12.46 10.32 3.07
C LEU A 158 13.04 11.71 2.82
N PRO A 159 13.50 12.03 1.60
CA PRO A 159 13.84 13.41 1.29
C PRO A 159 12.59 14.30 1.35
N ILE A 160 12.74 15.59 1.68
CA ILE A 160 11.60 16.54 1.66
C ILE A 160 10.98 16.70 0.27
N SER A 161 11.71 16.30 -0.78
CA SER A 161 11.27 16.28 -2.17
C SER A 161 10.37 15.07 -2.49
N ALA A 162 10.23 14.11 -1.58
CA ALA A 162 9.42 12.92 -1.79
C ALA A 162 7.94 13.28 -2.04
N GLY A 163 7.45 12.87 -3.21
CA GLY A 163 6.04 12.99 -3.56
C GLY A 163 5.15 11.98 -2.84
N ILE A 164 3.84 12.11 -3.04
CA ILE A 164 2.82 11.24 -2.44
C ILE A 164 3.03 9.76 -2.80
N ASP A 165 3.52 9.47 -4.00
CA ASP A 165 3.70 8.11 -4.50
C ASP A 165 4.84 7.37 -3.77
N VAL A 166 5.94 8.07 -3.47
CA VAL A 166 7.05 7.54 -2.66
C VAL A 166 6.60 7.33 -1.23
N LEU A 167 5.91 8.32 -0.63
CA LEU A 167 5.35 8.19 0.72
C LEU A 167 4.42 6.97 0.83
N ALA A 168 3.54 6.79 -0.15
CA ALA A 168 2.61 5.67 -0.21
C ALA A 168 3.33 4.32 -0.35
N HIS A 169 4.35 4.25 -1.22
CA HIS A 169 5.18 3.05 -1.39
C HIS A 169 5.79 2.62 -0.06
N GLU A 170 6.45 3.55 0.64
CA GLU A 170 7.06 3.25 1.93
C GLU A 170 6.01 2.83 2.97
N ILE A 171 4.91 3.60 3.13
CA ILE A 171 3.82 3.19 4.04
C ILE A 171 3.28 1.79 3.69
N GLY A 172 3.25 1.43 2.41
CA GLY A 172 2.96 0.08 1.95
C GLY A 172 3.82 -0.99 2.61
N HIS A 173 5.13 -0.75 2.76
CA HIS A 173 6.02 -1.66 3.49
C HIS A 173 5.65 -1.82 4.97
N TRP A 174 5.26 -0.74 5.66
CA TRP A 174 4.78 -0.82 7.04
C TRP A 174 3.45 -1.57 7.19
N LEU A 175 2.64 -1.57 6.12
CA LEU A 175 1.37 -2.30 6.07
C LEU A 175 1.55 -3.77 5.69
N GLY A 176 2.77 -4.20 5.32
CA GLY A 176 3.10 -5.59 5.02
C GLY A 176 3.18 -5.92 3.54
N PHE A 177 3.41 -4.93 2.68
CA PHE A 177 3.74 -5.18 1.28
C PHE A 177 5.25 -5.28 1.06
N ALA A 178 5.67 -6.27 0.27
CA ALA A 178 7.03 -6.42 -0.21
C ALA A 178 7.22 -5.77 -1.58
N ASP A 179 8.46 -5.43 -1.91
CA ASP A 179 8.84 -4.99 -3.26
C ASP A 179 8.53 -6.06 -4.31
N GLU A 180 7.95 -5.64 -5.43
CA GLU A 180 7.69 -6.49 -6.59
C GLU A 180 8.79 -6.41 -7.66
N TYR A 181 9.65 -5.41 -7.57
CA TYR A 181 10.84 -5.27 -8.41
C TYR A 181 12.02 -6.11 -7.88
N ALA A 182 13.09 -6.20 -8.67
CA ALA A 182 14.29 -6.95 -8.29
C ALA A 182 14.96 -6.37 -7.03
N MET A 183 14.88 -7.11 -5.93
CA MET A 183 15.60 -6.76 -4.71
C MET A 183 17.12 -6.88 -4.93
N SER A 184 17.89 -6.12 -4.14
CA SER A 184 19.35 -6.28 -4.13
C SER A 184 19.71 -7.68 -3.67
N ALA A 185 20.80 -8.25 -4.19
CA ALA A 185 21.17 -9.65 -3.95
C ALA A 185 21.16 -10.09 -2.47
N ASN A 186 21.64 -9.24 -1.54
CA ASN A 186 21.64 -9.57 -0.11
C ASN A 186 20.20 -9.61 0.45
N LEU A 187 19.41 -8.56 0.22
CA LEU A 187 18.01 -8.51 0.66
C LEU A 187 17.17 -9.62 0.03
N ALA A 188 17.38 -9.89 -1.27
CA ALA A 188 16.70 -10.98 -1.95
C ALA A 188 17.02 -12.33 -1.31
N ARG A 189 18.28 -12.56 -0.91
CA ARG A 189 18.67 -13.79 -0.20
C ARG A 189 17.91 -13.91 1.12
N ASP A 190 18.00 -12.89 1.96
CA ASP A 190 17.34 -12.88 3.26
C ASP A 190 15.82 -13.09 3.10
N TYR A 191 15.20 -12.38 2.15
CA TYR A 191 13.76 -12.46 1.88
C TYR A 191 13.33 -13.81 1.32
N CYS A 192 13.97 -14.27 0.24
CA CYS A 192 13.52 -15.41 -0.54
C CYS A 192 13.91 -16.76 0.07
N GLU A 193 14.94 -16.79 0.92
CA GLU A 193 15.35 -17.99 1.67
C GLU A 193 14.63 -18.11 3.02
N GLY A 194 13.82 -17.11 3.41
CA GLY A 194 12.96 -17.12 4.60
C GLY A 194 13.61 -16.59 5.87
N ASP A 195 14.79 -15.97 5.76
CA ASP A 195 15.52 -15.35 6.87
C ASP A 195 15.04 -13.91 7.17
N TYR A 196 14.14 -13.37 6.35
CA TYR A 196 13.57 -12.04 6.52
C TYR A 196 12.24 -12.09 7.26
N HIS A 197 12.23 -11.57 8.49
CA HIS A 197 11.04 -11.49 9.34
C HIS A 197 10.22 -10.22 9.05
N HIS A 198 9.61 -10.15 7.87
CA HIS A 198 8.65 -9.12 7.49
C HIS A 198 7.38 -9.77 6.94
N LEU A 199 6.24 -9.17 7.25
CA LEU A 199 4.97 -9.63 6.70
C LEU A 199 4.95 -9.29 5.21
N SER A 200 4.84 -10.30 4.34
CA SER A 200 4.55 -10.09 2.92
C SER A 200 3.18 -10.66 2.58
N VAL A 201 2.23 -9.77 2.29
CA VAL A 201 0.90 -10.18 1.83
C VAL A 201 0.73 -10.15 0.32
N ASN A 202 1.54 -9.38 -0.42
CA ASN A 202 1.46 -9.29 -1.89
C ASN A 202 2.46 -10.17 -2.64
N VAL A 203 3.48 -10.74 -1.98
CA VAL A 203 4.47 -11.60 -2.64
C VAL A 203 4.61 -12.94 -1.93
N VAL A 204 4.48 -14.04 -2.69
CA VAL A 204 4.77 -15.40 -2.23
C VAL A 204 5.90 -16.03 -3.04
N THR A 205 6.65 -16.96 -2.46
CA THR A 205 7.77 -17.64 -3.14
C THR A 205 7.53 -19.12 -3.34
N THR A 206 8.12 -19.70 -4.40
CA THR A 206 8.20 -21.14 -4.64
C THR A 206 9.62 -21.55 -5.02
N SER A 207 10.01 -22.79 -4.71
CA SER A 207 11.29 -23.37 -5.14
C SER A 207 11.24 -24.02 -6.53
N ASN A 208 10.05 -24.10 -7.12
CA ASN A 208 9.82 -24.69 -8.44
C ASN A 208 8.77 -23.86 -9.18
N ASP A 209 8.89 -23.82 -10.51
CA ASP A 209 7.91 -23.24 -11.43
C ASP A 209 6.84 -24.25 -11.88
N GLN A 210 6.93 -25.50 -11.39
CA GLN A 210 6.00 -26.58 -11.73
C GLN A 210 5.61 -27.38 -10.48
N LEU A 211 4.32 -27.60 -10.29
CA LEU A 211 3.77 -28.36 -9.16
C LEU A 211 2.86 -29.50 -9.62
N SER A 212 2.67 -30.51 -8.76
CA SER A 212 1.57 -31.47 -8.92
C SER A 212 0.23 -30.77 -8.64
N SER A 213 -0.90 -31.41 -8.99
CA SER A 213 -2.23 -30.89 -8.63
C SER A 213 -2.39 -30.67 -7.12
N ASP A 214 -1.87 -31.57 -6.28
CA ASP A 214 -1.93 -31.41 -4.81
C ASP A 214 -1.00 -30.30 -4.33
N GLY A 215 0.17 -30.15 -4.94
CA GLY A 215 1.06 -29.02 -4.68
C GLY A 215 0.44 -27.67 -5.06
N LEU A 216 -0.28 -27.61 -6.18
CA LEU A 216 -0.97 -26.39 -6.61
C LEU A 216 -2.15 -26.04 -5.71
N LYS A 217 -2.91 -27.03 -5.22
CA LYS A 217 -3.96 -26.82 -4.21
C LYS A 217 -3.39 -26.33 -2.89
N ALA A 218 -2.29 -26.92 -2.43
CA ALA A 218 -1.61 -26.47 -1.22
C ALA A 218 -1.06 -25.05 -1.37
N LEU A 219 -0.53 -24.71 -2.55
CA LEU A 219 -0.13 -23.34 -2.90
C LEU A 219 -1.32 -22.39 -2.82
N TRP A 220 -2.44 -22.72 -3.46
CA TRP A 220 -3.66 -21.91 -3.42
C TRP A 220 -4.10 -21.62 -1.99
N GLN A 221 -4.19 -22.64 -1.13
CA GLN A 221 -4.64 -22.49 0.26
C GLN A 221 -3.75 -21.59 1.13
N ARG A 222 -2.46 -21.44 0.78
CA ARG A 222 -1.53 -20.58 1.53
C ARG A 222 -1.44 -19.16 0.98
N LEU A 223 -2.07 -18.84 -0.15
CA LEU A 223 -2.01 -17.48 -0.70
C LEU A 223 -2.75 -16.52 0.23
N PRO A 224 -2.16 -15.36 0.57
CA PRO A 224 -2.87 -14.31 1.31
C PRO A 224 -4.16 -13.85 0.60
N TRP A 225 -4.19 -13.93 -0.73
CA TRP A 225 -5.33 -13.57 -1.58
C TRP A 225 -6.13 -14.77 -2.11
N HIS A 226 -6.00 -15.96 -1.52
CA HIS A 226 -6.62 -17.18 -2.05
C HIS A 226 -8.14 -17.08 -2.27
N GLU A 227 -8.86 -16.35 -1.42
CA GLU A 227 -10.32 -16.16 -1.54
C GLU A 227 -10.72 -15.36 -2.79
N ALA A 228 -9.80 -14.59 -3.38
CA ALA A 228 -10.02 -13.88 -4.64
C ALA A 228 -9.70 -14.74 -5.87
N VAL A 229 -9.31 -16.00 -5.66
CA VAL A 229 -9.06 -16.98 -6.71
C VAL A 229 -10.07 -18.11 -6.56
N ASP A 230 -11.11 -18.09 -7.40
CA ASP A 230 -12.25 -19.03 -7.31
C ASP A 230 -11.83 -20.50 -7.46
N ASP A 231 -10.77 -20.76 -8.22
CA ASP A 231 -10.29 -22.11 -8.50
C ASP A 231 -8.77 -22.17 -8.55
N TRP A 232 -8.16 -23.07 -7.77
CA TRP A 232 -6.71 -23.30 -7.73
C TRP A 232 -6.09 -23.56 -9.12
N ARG A 233 -6.87 -24.08 -10.08
CA ARG A 233 -6.44 -24.31 -11.46
C ARG A 233 -6.15 -23.02 -12.21
N GLN A 234 -6.61 -21.87 -11.72
CA GLN A 234 -6.28 -20.55 -12.29
C GLN A 234 -4.83 -20.16 -12.03
N LEU A 235 -4.14 -20.78 -11.07
CA LEU A 235 -2.76 -20.43 -10.68
C LEU A 235 -1.68 -21.01 -11.62
N GLY A 236 -2.07 -21.80 -12.62
CA GLY A 236 -1.12 -22.43 -13.53
C GLY A 236 -1.78 -23.09 -14.73
N GLN A 237 -0.95 -23.65 -15.60
CA GLN A 237 -1.35 -24.30 -16.85
C GLN A 237 -0.90 -25.76 -16.83
N PRO A 238 -1.76 -26.72 -17.21
CA PRO A 238 -1.38 -28.14 -17.20
C PRO A 238 -0.29 -28.39 -18.26
N ASP A 239 0.76 -29.13 -17.88
CA ASP A 239 1.92 -29.41 -18.77
C ASP A 239 1.76 -30.70 -19.60
N GLY A 240 0.65 -31.42 -19.42
CA GLY A 240 0.37 -32.70 -20.07
C GLY A 240 0.95 -33.94 -19.36
N ASN A 241 1.82 -33.77 -18.37
CA ASN A 241 2.47 -34.85 -17.59
C ASN A 241 1.91 -34.98 -16.17
N GLY A 242 0.72 -34.41 -15.91
CA GLY A 242 0.12 -34.36 -14.58
C GLY A 242 0.75 -33.31 -13.66
N LYS A 243 1.58 -32.41 -14.21
CA LYS A 243 2.07 -31.22 -13.51
C LYS A 243 1.40 -29.95 -14.05
N TRP A 244 1.57 -28.88 -13.30
CA TRP A 244 1.08 -27.55 -13.60
C TRP A 244 2.25 -26.60 -13.61
N ARG A 245 2.49 -25.93 -14.73
CA ARG A 245 3.39 -24.78 -14.81
C ARG A 245 2.71 -23.61 -14.11
N LEU A 246 3.37 -23.04 -13.11
CA LEU A 246 2.88 -21.89 -12.35
C LEU A 246 2.84 -20.64 -13.23
N GLY A 247 1.81 -19.82 -13.02
CA GLY A 247 1.54 -18.65 -13.83
C GLY A 247 0.10 -18.66 -14.31
N SER A 248 -0.68 -17.72 -13.80
CA SER A 248 -2.05 -17.49 -14.25
C SER A 248 -2.11 -16.97 -15.69
N ASP A 249 -3.22 -17.26 -16.35
CA ASP A 249 -3.55 -16.67 -17.65
C ASP A 249 -3.79 -15.15 -17.49
N GLU A 250 -3.35 -14.32 -18.43
CA GLU A 250 -3.49 -12.85 -18.34
C GLU A 250 -4.95 -12.37 -18.33
N THR A 251 -5.91 -13.22 -18.70
CA THR A 251 -7.33 -12.91 -18.65
C THR A 251 -7.92 -12.94 -17.24
N VAL A 252 -7.26 -13.56 -16.26
CA VAL A 252 -7.73 -13.53 -14.86
C VAL A 252 -7.31 -12.22 -14.19
N THR A 253 -8.23 -11.63 -13.42
CA THR A 253 -7.96 -10.34 -12.75
C THR A 253 -7.07 -10.50 -11.52
N VAL A 254 -7.25 -11.58 -10.76
CA VAL A 254 -6.44 -11.96 -9.61
C VAL A 254 -6.01 -13.41 -9.78
N GLY A 255 -4.73 -13.68 -9.54
CA GLY A 255 -4.13 -14.99 -9.80
C GLY A 255 -2.72 -15.10 -9.23
N LEU A 256 -1.84 -15.75 -9.97
CA LEU A 256 -0.44 -15.95 -9.65
C LEU A 256 0.41 -15.45 -10.81
N PHE A 257 0.95 -14.24 -10.68
CA PHE A 257 1.75 -13.60 -11.73
C PHE A 257 3.19 -13.47 -11.27
N PRO A 258 4.19 -13.64 -12.16
CA PRO A 258 5.58 -13.50 -11.76
C PRO A 258 5.88 -12.09 -11.25
N SER A 259 6.67 -11.99 -10.19
CA SER A 259 7.32 -10.74 -9.76
C SER A 259 8.84 -10.90 -9.83
N ASN A 260 9.57 -9.79 -9.85
CA ASN A 260 11.03 -9.80 -9.91
C ASN A 260 11.69 -9.84 -8.52
N THR A 261 10.92 -9.84 -7.44
CA THR A 261 11.39 -9.81 -6.04
C THR A 261 12.60 -10.72 -5.79
N CYS A 262 12.53 -11.99 -6.24
CA CYS A 262 13.58 -13.00 -6.03
C CYS A 262 14.53 -13.19 -7.21
N ALA A 263 14.60 -12.27 -8.19
CA ALA A 263 15.39 -12.44 -9.41
C ALA A 263 16.90 -12.67 -9.16
N ALA A 264 17.43 -12.26 -8.01
CA ALA A 264 18.83 -12.46 -7.62
C ALA A 264 19.10 -13.81 -6.92
N VAL A 265 18.08 -14.62 -6.63
CA VAL A 265 18.20 -15.91 -5.92
C VAL A 265 17.88 -17.05 -6.87
N THR A 266 18.90 -17.86 -7.18
CA THR A 266 18.75 -18.98 -8.12
C THR A 266 17.85 -20.07 -7.55
N GLY A 267 16.88 -20.54 -8.33
CA GLY A 267 15.98 -21.62 -7.94
C GLY A 267 14.82 -21.18 -7.03
N VAL A 268 14.62 -19.86 -6.86
CA VAL A 268 13.45 -19.31 -6.17
C VAL A 268 12.67 -18.42 -7.12
N TYR A 269 11.36 -18.60 -7.16
CA TYR A 269 10.42 -17.85 -7.97
C TYR A 269 9.53 -17.03 -7.05
N SER A 270 9.27 -15.77 -7.39
CA SER A 270 8.38 -14.88 -6.67
C SER A 270 7.13 -14.57 -7.47
N TRP A 271 6.00 -14.46 -6.77
CA TRP A 271 4.69 -14.32 -7.36
C TRP A 271 3.86 -13.24 -6.66
N LYS A 272 3.12 -12.47 -7.45
CA LYS A 272 2.20 -11.40 -7.04
C LYS A 272 0.75 -11.68 -7.50
N PRO A 273 -0.26 -11.06 -6.88
CA PRO A 273 -1.68 -11.35 -7.18
C PRO A 273 -2.20 -10.79 -8.50
N VAL A 274 -1.55 -9.79 -9.10
CA VAL A 274 -2.02 -9.12 -10.33
C VAL A 274 -0.93 -9.04 -11.40
N ALA A 275 -1.32 -9.16 -12.68
CA ALA A 275 -0.37 -9.09 -13.80
C ALA A 275 0.23 -7.69 -13.99
N ARG A 276 -0.58 -6.66 -13.78
CA ARG A 276 -0.20 -5.26 -14.03
C ARG A 276 0.90 -4.79 -13.08
N MET A 277 1.63 -3.76 -13.50
CA MET A 277 2.56 -3.03 -12.66
C MET A 277 1.78 -2.33 -11.52
N THR A 278 2.34 -2.37 -10.32
CA THR A 278 1.74 -1.78 -9.11
C THR A 278 2.69 -0.75 -8.50
N ALA A 279 2.19 0.01 -7.53
CA ALA A 279 3.01 0.92 -6.74
C ALA A 279 4.17 0.20 -5.99
N MET A 280 4.05 -1.11 -5.73
CA MET A 280 5.12 -1.91 -5.11
C MET A 280 6.18 -2.41 -6.11
N GLU A 281 5.92 -2.29 -7.42
CA GLU A 281 6.90 -2.59 -8.47
C GLU A 281 7.59 -1.30 -8.93
N TYR A 282 6.84 -0.23 -9.11
CA TYR A 282 7.36 1.08 -9.47
C TYR A 282 6.45 2.17 -8.87
N HIS A 283 6.98 2.97 -7.95
CA HIS A 283 6.19 3.90 -7.15
C HIS A 283 5.42 4.91 -8.01
N ASP A 284 6.02 5.46 -9.08
CA ASP A 284 5.36 6.47 -9.94
C ASP A 284 4.11 5.94 -10.68
N VAL A 285 3.91 4.61 -10.77
CA VAL A 285 2.68 4.08 -11.37
C VAL A 285 1.46 4.41 -10.49
N ASN A 286 1.65 4.52 -9.17
CA ASN A 286 0.62 4.78 -8.18
C ASN A 286 -0.67 3.93 -8.38
N VAL A 287 -0.48 2.66 -8.73
CA VAL A 287 -1.58 1.69 -8.86
C VAL A 287 -1.59 0.81 -7.63
N TRP A 288 -2.64 0.97 -6.82
CA TRP A 288 -2.97 0.11 -5.67
C TRP A 288 -4.17 -0.77 -6.03
N PRO A 289 -3.96 -2.05 -6.40
CA PRO A 289 -5.06 -2.92 -6.79
C PRO A 289 -6.09 -3.12 -5.66
N PRO A 290 -7.39 -3.25 -5.97
CA PRO A 290 -8.41 -3.47 -4.95
C PRO A 290 -8.11 -4.66 -4.03
N ILE A 291 -7.49 -5.72 -4.57
CA ILE A 291 -7.07 -6.89 -3.78
C ILE A 291 -6.02 -6.55 -2.71
N TYR A 292 -5.21 -5.49 -2.89
CA TYR A 292 -4.20 -5.07 -1.91
C TYR A 292 -4.91 -4.47 -0.71
N LEU A 293 -5.87 -3.57 -0.95
CA LEU A 293 -6.68 -2.95 0.10
C LEU A 293 -7.51 -4.00 0.84
N GLU A 294 -8.06 -4.98 0.11
CA GLU A 294 -8.81 -6.09 0.71
C GLU A 294 -7.93 -6.97 1.61
N MET A 295 -6.70 -7.30 1.19
CA MET A 295 -5.75 -8.02 2.03
C MET A 295 -5.44 -7.25 3.32
N LEU A 296 -5.25 -5.92 3.25
CA LEU A 296 -5.01 -5.11 4.44
C LEU A 296 -6.21 -5.06 5.39
N ARG A 297 -7.44 -5.00 4.88
CA ARG A 297 -8.66 -5.04 5.73
C ARG A 297 -8.77 -6.31 6.53
N ARG A 298 -8.24 -7.43 6.02
CA ARG A 298 -8.27 -8.74 6.68
C ARG A 298 -7.19 -8.92 7.74
N LEU A 299 -6.14 -8.08 7.70
CA LEU A 299 -5.08 -8.07 8.72
C LEU A 299 -5.48 -7.26 9.97
N LYS A 300 -6.45 -6.36 9.86
CA LYS A 300 -7.04 -5.62 10.97
C LYS A 300 -8.06 -6.50 11.72
#